data_AF-Q3AP33-F1
#
_entry.id   AF-Q3AP33-F1
#
_cell.length_a   1.000
_cell.length_b   1.000
_cell.length_c   1.000
_cell.angle_alpha   90.00
_cell.angle_beta   90.00
_cell.angle_gamma   90.00
#
_symmetry.space_group_name_H-M   'P 1'
#
loop_
_entity.id
_entity.type
_entity.pdbx_description
1 polymer ?
#
loop_
_entity_poly.entity_id
_entity_poly.type
_entity_poly.pdbx_seq_one_letter_code
_entity_poly.pdbx_strand_id
1 'polypeptide(L)' 'MPNTLTLNHLSREEKLQMMDLLWDDLSFNQEALDSPNWHREALQETEARVNAGAEQLMEWSAVKKILRNECK' A
#
# COMPACT_ATOMS: atom_id res chain seq x y z
N MET A 1 -15.63 25.01 0.04
CA MET A 1 -14.95 25.44 -1.20
C MET A 1 -13.96 24.36 -1.57
N PRO A 2 -13.96 23.78 -2.79
CA PRO A 2 -12.92 22.84 -3.16
C PRO A 2 -11.61 23.62 -3.34
N ASN A 3 -10.65 23.37 -2.45
CA ASN A 3 -9.28 23.85 -2.62
C ASN A 3 -8.64 22.99 -3.72
N THR A 4 -8.78 23.42 -4.98
CA THR A 4 -8.14 22.74 -6.10
C THR A 4 -6.65 23.07 -6.09
N LEU A 5 -5.82 22.13 -5.66
CA LEU A 5 -4.37 22.18 -5.85
C LEU A 5 -4.08 22.09 -7.35
N THR A 6 -3.59 23.17 -7.96
CA THR A 6 -3.34 23.25 -9.41
C THR A 6 -2.01 22.58 -9.75
N LEU A 7 -1.97 21.25 -9.86
CA LEU A 7 -0.72 20.50 -10.12
C LEU A 7 -0.20 20.62 -11.57
N ASN A 8 -0.93 21.28 -12.47
CA ASN A 8 -0.63 21.29 -13.90
C ASN A 8 0.69 21.99 -14.26
N HIS A 9 1.19 22.88 -13.40
CA HIS A 9 2.45 23.61 -13.62
C HIS A 9 3.69 22.81 -13.18
N LEU A 10 3.51 21.71 -12.44
CA LEU A 10 4.61 20.87 -11.98
C LEU A 10 5.04 19.89 -13.09
N SER A 11 6.35 19.72 -13.23
CA SER A 11 6.96 18.63 -13.97
C SER A 11 6.56 17.27 -13.39
N ARG A 12 6.87 16.19 -14.13
CA ARG A 12 6.56 14.84 -13.65
C ARG A 12 7.36 14.50 -12.40
N GLU A 13 8.62 14.90 -12.37
CA GLU A 13 9.56 14.71 -11.27
C GLU A 13 9.07 15.42 -10.00
N GLU A 14 8.65 16.68 -10.12
CA GLU A 14 8.10 17.45 -8.99
C GLU A 14 6.79 16.85 -8.45
N LYS A 15 5.93 16.32 -9.33
CA LYS A 15 4.71 15.61 -8.90
C LYS A 15 5.03 14.35 -8.11
N LEU A 16 6.02 13.58 -8.56
CA LEU A 16 6.44 12.35 -7.88
C LEU A 16 7.07 12.68 -6.52
N GLN A 17 7.95 13.67 -6.45
CA GLN A 17 8.52 14.13 -5.18
C GLN A 17 7.45 14.60 -4.20
N MET A 18 6.44 15.34 -4.67
CA MET A 18 5.36 15.78 -3.80
C MET A 18 4.47 14.62 -3.34
N MET A 19 4.26 13.61 -4.20
CA MET A 19 3.56 12.39 -3.82
C MET A 19 4.32 11.64 -2.71
N ASP A 20 5.65 11.53 -2.82
CA ASP A 20 6.48 10.87 -1.81
C ASP A 20 6.46 11.62 -0.47
N LEU A 21 6.59 12.95 -0.49
CA LEU A 21 6.51 13.78 0.72
C LEU A 21 5.15 13.70 1.39
N LEU A 22 4.07 13.74 0.59
CA LEU A 22 2.72 13.59 1.11
C LEU A 22 2.51 12.19 1.70
N TRP A 23 3.01 11.17 1.03
CA TRP A 23 2.92 9.80 1.51
C TRP A 23 3.65 9.61 2.84
N ASP A 24 4.85 10.18 2.99
CA ASP A 24 5.61 10.15 4.24
C ASP A 24 4.85 10.85 5.39
N ASP A 25 4.38 12.08 5.15
CA ASP A 25 3.61 12.87 6.12
C ASP A 25 2.35 12.14 6.61
N LEU A 26 1.58 11.54 5.69
CA LEU A 26 0.38 10.78 6.01
C LEU A 26 0.68 9.45 6.70
N SER A 27 1.83 8.82 6.41
CA SER A 27 2.19 7.50 6.95
C SER A 27 2.64 7.54 8.41
N PHE A 28 3.08 8.70 8.91
CA PHE A 28 3.54 8.85 10.30
C PHE A 28 2.41 8.90 11.32
N ASN A 29 1.20 9.30 10.92
CA ASN A 29 0.08 9.54 11.84
C ASN A 29 -0.94 8.39 11.84
N GLN A 30 -0.46 7.16 12.06
CA GLN A 30 -1.29 5.94 12.05
C GLN A 30 -2.40 5.94 13.11
N GLU A 31 -2.22 6.67 14.21
CA GLU A 31 -3.21 6.78 15.29
C GLU A 31 -4.44 7.62 14.91
N ALA A 32 -4.37 8.41 13.83
CA ALA A 32 -5.46 9.30 13.44
C ALA A 32 -6.56 8.61 12.61
N LEU A 33 -6.33 7.38 12.14
CA LEU A 33 -7.24 6.69 11.23
C LEU A 33 -7.61 5.31 11.78
N ASP A 34 -8.88 5.17 12.17
CA ASP A 34 -9.44 3.87 12.50
C ASP A 34 -9.34 2.94 11.28
N SER A 35 -8.80 1.75 11.48
CA SER A 35 -8.82 0.70 10.47
C SER A 35 -10.29 0.42 10.07
N PRO A 36 -10.61 0.36 8.77
CA PRO A 36 -11.95 -0.01 8.32
C PRO A 36 -12.39 -1.37 8.90
N ASN A 37 -13.68 -1.54 9.17
CA ASN A 37 -14.21 -2.78 9.76
C ASN A 37 -13.83 -4.05 8.98
N TRP A 38 -13.79 -3.96 7.65
CA TRP A 38 -13.41 -5.09 6.78
C TRP A 38 -11.96 -5.54 6.97
N HIS A 39 -11.08 -4.66 7.47
CA HIS A 39 -9.66 -4.97 7.64
C HIS A 39 -9.46 -6.12 8.63
N ARG A 40 -10.22 -6.13 9.73
CA ARG A 40 -10.21 -7.22 10.71
C ARG A 40 -10.68 -8.53 10.10
N GLU A 41 -11.78 -8.48 9.35
CA GLU A 41 -12.37 -9.66 8.72
C GLU A 41 -11.39 -10.28 7.71
N ALA A 42 -10.75 -9.46 6.88
CA ALA A 42 -9.74 -9.90 5.93
C ALA A 42 -8.51 -10.53 6.61
N LEU A 43 -8.04 -9.96 7.74
CA LEU A 43 -6.93 -10.53 8.51
C LEU A 43 -7.30 -11.89 9.11
N GLN A 44 -8.49 -12.01 9.70
CA GLN A 44 -8.97 -13.28 10.28
C GLN A 44 -9.14 -14.37 9.21
N GLU A 45 -9.67 -14.01 8.04
CA GLU A 45 -9.83 -14.95 6.93
C GLU A 45 -8.47 -15.45 6.43
N THR A 46 -7.51 -14.54 6.31
CA THR A 46 -6.13 -14.84 5.89
C THR A 46 -5.44 -15.74 6.92
N GLU A 47 -5.54 -15.43 8.21
CA GLU A 47 -5.00 -16.27 9.29
C GLU A 47 -5.60 -17.68 9.28
N ALA A 48 -6.91 -17.80 9.07
CA ALA A 48 -7.58 -19.09 8.94
C ALA A 48 -7.04 -19.90 7.74
N ARG A 49 -6.82 -19.26 6.58
CA ARG A 49 -6.25 -19.92 5.39
C ARG A 49 -4.80 -20.34 5.61
N VAL A 50 -3.98 -19.53 6.27
CA VAL A 50 -2.61 -19.90 6.65
C VAL A 50 -2.61 -21.10 7.59
N ASN A 51 -3.44 -21.09 8.63
CA ASN A 51 -3.56 -22.20 9.59
C ASN A 51 -4.08 -23.49 8.95
N ALA A 52 -4.94 -23.38 7.92
CA ALA A 52 -5.41 -24.49 7.12
C ALA A 52 -4.40 -24.99 6.06
N GLY A 53 -3.25 -24.32 5.91
CA GLY A 53 -2.24 -24.63 4.90
C GLY A 53 -2.62 -24.23 3.47
N ALA A 54 -3.67 -23.43 3.32
CA ALA A 54 -4.14 -22.93 2.02
C ALA A 54 -3.38 -21.69 1.53
N GLU A 55 -2.56 -21.08 2.38
CA GLU A 55 -1.66 -19.97 2.04
C GLU A 55 -0.23 -20.24 2.52
N GLN A 56 0.74 -19.73 1.75
CA GLN A 56 2.16 -19.83 2.07
C GLN A 56 2.75 -18.45 2.33
N LEU A 57 3.41 -18.31 3.47
CA LEU A 57 4.23 -17.14 3.75
C LEU A 57 5.49 -17.19 2.89
N MET A 58 5.77 -16.12 2.17
CA MET A 58 6.95 -16.01 1.33
C MET A 58 7.67 -14.70 1.60
N GLU A 59 8.99 -14.76 1.63
CA GLU A 59 9.84 -13.59 1.70
C GLU A 59 9.55 -12.62 0.55
N TRP A 60 9.35 -11.35 0.88
CA TRP A 60 8.98 -10.33 -0.10
C TRP A 60 10.00 -10.20 -1.24
N SER A 61 11.28 -10.44 -0.93
CA SER A 61 12.35 -10.45 -1.93
C SER A 61 12.21 -11.60 -2.95
N ALA A 62 11.71 -12.76 -2.52
CA ALA A 62 11.43 -13.91 -3.38
C ALA A 62 10.18 -13.66 -4.24
N VAL A 63 9.10 -13.14 -3.67
CA VAL A 63 7.88 -12.75 -4.41
C VAL A 63 8.23 -11.77 -5.54
N LYS A 64 9.02 -10.73 -5.24
CA LYS A 64 9.47 -9.77 -6.27
C LYS A 64 10.28 -10.42 -7.39
N LYS A 65 11.02 -11.50 -7.13
CA LYS A 65 11.76 -12.21 -8.18
C LYS A 65 10.81 -13.00 -9.08
N ILE A 66 9.84 -13.69 -8.49
CA ILE A 66 8.81 -14.43 -9.22
C ILE A 66 8.04 -13.48 -10.14
N LEU A 67 7.43 -12.43 -9.59
CA LEU A 67 6.61 -11.48 -10.36
C LEU A 67 7.37 -10.83 -11.53
N ARG A 68 8.64 -10.46 -11.33
CA ARG A 68 9.48 -9.89 -12.41
C ARG A 68 9.88 -10.90 -13.48
N ASN A 69 9.93 -12.19 -13.13
CA ASN A 69 10.21 -13.26 -14.08
C ASN A 69 8.95 -13.69 -14.84
N GLU A 70 7.78 -13.60 -14.21
CA GLU A 70 6.46 -13.95 -14.80
C GLU A 70 5.91 -12.84 -15.72
N CYS A 71 6.25 -11.57 -15.47
CA CYS A 71 5.88 -10.45 -16.36
C CYS A 71 6.83 -10.28 -17.58
N LYS A 72 7.45 -11.36 -18.05
CA LYS A 72 8.26 -11.38 -19.28
C LYS A 72 7.45 -11.77 -20.50
#